data_AF-A0A9Q9MKB0-F1
#
_entry.id   AF-A0A9Q9MKB0-F1
#
_cell.length_a   1.000
_cell.length_b   1.000
_cell.length_c   1.000
_cell.angle_alpha   90.00
_cell.angle_beta   90.00
_cell.angle_gamma   90.00
#
_symmetry.space_group_name_H-M   'P 1'
#
loop_
_entity.id
_entity.type
_entity.pdbx_description
1 polymer ?
#
loop_
_entity_poly.entity_id
_entity_poly.type
_entity_poly.pdbx_seq_one_letter_code
_entity_poly.pdbx_strand_id
1 'polypeptide(L)'
;MSCYLLEFSVGPGGARQGDVHAARDLATLRASFERRYDEDHLAYLTLWYGAVLHLWVVRDGVLAGGFDLHPMLRTGDARHDATVVALLDSLQVEQPWELFDTITDLGGLECLEAVRVVTHALDLRSRAATDPAAAAELEALEAAVSDGDVPRVPGPPCRLDLDWAAVEARLPPLREPLLRPGEPTTVTWTDATAPPPDSYLRHTDVLYLGFNDVEAGRHELEAAS
;
A
#
# COMPACT_ATOMS: atom_id res chain seq x y z
N MET A 1 8.96 -9.51 -24.62
CA MET A 1 8.54 -10.35 -23.50
C MET A 1 7.46 -9.62 -22.70
N SER A 2 6.43 -10.32 -22.26
CA SER A 2 5.35 -9.77 -21.43
C SER A 2 5.34 -10.37 -20.03
N CYS A 3 5.03 -9.55 -19.02
CA CYS A 3 4.88 -9.94 -17.62
C CYS A 3 4.04 -8.89 -16.87
N TYR A 4 3.60 -9.23 -15.66
CA TYR A 4 3.11 -8.27 -14.67
C TYR A 4 4.24 -7.89 -13.73
N LEU A 5 4.24 -6.64 -13.26
CA LEU A 5 5.08 -6.18 -12.18
C LEU A 5 4.19 -5.66 -11.05
N LEU A 6 4.44 -6.03 -9.80
CA LEU A 6 3.89 -5.38 -8.62
C LEU A 6 5.03 -4.65 -7.94
N GLU A 7 4.94 -3.33 -7.93
CA GLU A 7 5.88 -2.45 -7.26
C GLU A 7 5.32 -2.11 -5.88
N PHE A 8 6.15 -2.34 -4.84
CA PHE A 8 5.89 -1.89 -3.49
C PHE A 8 7.11 -1.19 -2.92
N SER A 9 7.15 0.13 -3.07
CA SER A 9 8.36 0.91 -2.84
C SER A 9 8.11 2.21 -2.10
N VAL A 10 9.07 2.64 -1.30
CA VAL A 10 9.09 3.94 -0.63
C VAL A 10 10.24 4.75 -1.20
N GLY A 11 9.91 5.92 -1.75
CA GLY A 11 10.88 6.83 -2.35
C GLY A 11 12.01 7.27 -1.40
N PRO A 12 13.06 7.90 -1.94
CA PRO A 12 14.21 8.33 -1.15
C PRO A 12 13.82 9.41 -0.12
N GLY A 13 14.08 9.15 1.16
CA GLY A 13 13.81 10.11 2.25
C GLY A 13 13.44 9.51 3.61
N GLY A 14 13.14 8.21 3.66
CA GLY A 14 12.75 7.50 4.89
C GLY A 14 13.15 6.02 4.87
N ALA A 15 12.21 5.12 5.22
CA ALA A 15 12.38 3.66 5.14
C ALA A 15 12.39 3.20 3.68
N ARG A 16 13.50 3.48 3.00
CA ARG A 16 13.69 3.13 1.59
C ARG A 16 13.41 1.64 1.38
N GLN A 17 12.62 1.38 0.34
CA GLN A 17 12.31 0.04 -0.12
C GLN A 17 12.07 0.13 -1.63
N GLY A 18 12.73 -0.74 -2.40
CA GLY A 18 12.65 -0.75 -3.86
C GLY A 18 12.17 -2.09 -4.39
N ASP A 19 11.09 -2.62 -3.83
CA ASP A 19 10.69 -4.00 -4.07
C ASP A 19 9.78 -4.12 -5.30
N VAL A 20 10.18 -4.95 -6.26
CA VAL A 20 9.44 -5.22 -7.50
C VAL A 20 9.28 -6.74 -7.69
N HIS A 21 8.04 -7.21 -7.65
CA HIS A 21 7.68 -8.59 -7.95
C HIS A 21 7.32 -8.70 -9.43
N ALA A 22 7.94 -9.61 -10.17
CA ALA A 22 7.61 -9.87 -11.57
C ALA A 22 7.06 -11.29 -11.74
N ALA A 23 5.93 -11.41 -12.43
CA ALA A 23 5.27 -12.70 -12.64
C ALA A 23 4.58 -12.76 -14.01
N ARG A 24 4.25 -13.98 -14.46
CA ARG A 24 3.47 -14.21 -15.69
C ARG A 24 1.96 -14.27 -15.44
N ASP A 25 1.56 -14.42 -14.20
CA ASP A 25 0.19 -14.57 -13.78
C ASP A 25 0.00 -13.95 -12.39
N LEU A 26 -1.25 -13.63 -12.07
CA LEU A 26 -1.58 -12.96 -10.82
C LEU A 26 -1.39 -13.86 -9.59
N ALA A 27 -1.57 -15.17 -9.72
CA ALA A 27 -1.46 -16.08 -8.58
C ALA A 27 -0.01 -16.15 -8.07
N THR A 28 0.95 -16.23 -8.99
CA THR A 28 2.39 -16.18 -8.68
C THR A 28 2.78 -14.83 -8.07
N LEU A 29 2.26 -13.73 -8.62
CA LEU A 29 2.51 -12.37 -8.12
C LEU A 29 2.02 -12.21 -6.68
N ARG A 30 0.78 -12.62 -6.42
CA ARG A 30 0.15 -12.66 -5.09
C ARG A 30 0.99 -13.48 -4.12
N ALA A 31 1.33 -14.71 -4.47
CA ALA A 31 2.08 -15.62 -3.60
C ALA A 31 3.51 -15.13 -3.32
N SER A 32 4.08 -14.29 -4.20
CA SER A 32 5.37 -13.64 -3.96
C SER A 32 5.22 -12.47 -2.99
N PHE A 33 4.19 -11.65 -3.15
CA PHE A 33 3.90 -10.50 -2.29
C PHE A 33 3.52 -10.91 -0.87
N GLU A 34 2.53 -11.80 -0.71
CA GLU A 34 2.02 -12.26 0.60
C GLU A 34 3.06 -13.04 1.42
N ARG A 35 4.10 -13.58 0.77
CA ARG A 35 5.22 -14.22 1.48
C ARG A 35 6.14 -13.21 2.15
N ARG A 36 6.20 -12.00 1.59
CA ARG A 36 7.21 -10.99 1.94
C ARG A 36 6.70 -10.02 2.98
N TYR A 37 5.41 -9.69 2.94
CA TYR A 37 4.80 -8.69 3.79
C TYR A 37 3.64 -9.29 4.57
N ASP A 38 3.64 -9.04 5.88
CA ASP A 38 2.46 -9.18 6.71
C ASP A 38 1.64 -7.88 6.70
N GLU A 39 0.49 -7.92 7.37
CA GLU A 39 -0.46 -6.80 7.45
C GLU A 39 0.15 -5.56 8.14
N ASP A 40 1.01 -5.75 9.13
CA ASP A 40 1.65 -4.67 9.88
C ASP A 40 2.69 -3.95 9.02
N HIS A 41 3.56 -4.69 8.32
CA HIS A 41 4.57 -4.11 7.45
C HIS A 41 3.94 -3.42 6.23
N LEU A 42 2.87 -4.00 5.68
CA LEU A 42 2.09 -3.37 4.62
C LEU A 42 1.46 -2.06 5.11
N ALA A 43 0.76 -2.08 6.24
CA ALA A 43 0.14 -0.89 6.81
C ALA A 43 1.16 0.20 7.14
N TYR A 44 2.29 -0.18 7.73
CA TYR A 44 3.36 0.75 8.06
C TYR A 44 3.89 1.46 6.81
N LEU A 45 4.34 0.74 5.79
CA LEU A 45 4.89 1.40 4.61
C LEU A 45 3.85 2.17 3.80
N THR A 46 2.63 1.64 3.68
CA THR A 46 1.57 2.29 2.91
C THR A 46 1.02 3.53 3.61
N LEU A 47 0.66 3.42 4.91
CA LEU A 47 0.03 4.52 5.63
C LEU A 47 1.06 5.52 6.14
N TRP A 48 2.19 5.07 6.69
CA TRP A 48 3.20 5.96 7.26
C TRP A 48 4.04 6.66 6.19
N TYR A 49 4.54 5.89 5.24
CA TYR A 49 5.49 6.38 4.25
C TYR A 49 4.88 6.68 2.88
N GLY A 50 3.57 6.47 2.71
CA GLY A 50 2.91 6.67 1.43
C GLY A 50 3.51 5.82 0.32
N ALA A 51 3.87 4.57 0.63
CA ALA A 51 4.53 3.68 -0.32
C ALA A 51 3.77 3.60 -1.65
N VAL A 52 4.50 3.64 -2.76
CA VAL A 52 3.97 3.27 -4.08
C VAL A 52 3.52 1.81 -4.00
N LEU A 53 2.25 1.55 -4.29
CA LEU A 53 1.69 0.22 -4.40
C LEU A 53 0.96 0.10 -5.75
N HIS A 54 1.68 -0.34 -6.76
CA HIS A 54 1.22 -0.25 -8.15
C HIS A 54 1.39 -1.58 -8.88
N LEU A 55 0.40 -1.94 -9.71
CA LEU A 55 0.52 -3.07 -10.62
C LEU A 55 0.72 -2.58 -12.05
N TRP A 56 1.82 -2.98 -12.65
CA TRP A 56 2.23 -2.66 -14.01
C TRP A 56 2.06 -3.86 -14.95
N VAL A 57 1.85 -3.54 -16.22
CA VAL A 57 1.74 -4.52 -17.31
C VAL A 57 2.82 -4.23 -18.33
N VAL A 58 3.74 -5.17 -18.50
CA VAL A 58 4.78 -5.10 -19.52
C VAL A 58 4.35 -5.92 -20.72
N ARG A 59 4.47 -5.34 -21.92
CA ARG A 59 4.25 -6.01 -23.20
C ARG A 59 5.42 -5.71 -24.11
N ASP A 60 6.01 -6.76 -24.66
CA ASP A 60 7.15 -6.65 -25.57
C ASP A 60 8.33 -5.83 -24.99
N GLY A 61 8.56 -5.92 -23.67
CA GLY A 61 9.62 -5.17 -22.97
C GLY A 61 9.28 -3.69 -22.72
N VAL A 62 8.04 -3.27 -22.99
CA VAL A 62 7.54 -1.91 -22.79
C VAL A 62 6.46 -1.92 -21.72
N LEU A 63 6.53 -0.99 -20.77
CA LEU A 63 5.48 -0.74 -19.80
C LEU A 63 4.25 -0.18 -20.53
N ALA A 64 3.25 -1.04 -20.71
CA ALA A 64 2.07 -0.80 -21.52
C ALA A 64 0.93 -0.14 -20.74
N GLY A 65 1.06 -0.06 -19.42
CA GLY A 65 0.10 0.55 -18.51
C GLY A 65 0.23 -0.04 -17.11
N GLY A 66 -0.64 0.41 -16.22
CA GLY A 66 -0.72 -0.06 -14.85
C GLY A 66 -1.88 0.61 -14.14
N PHE A 67 -2.10 0.20 -12.90
CA PHE A 67 -3.01 0.92 -12.01
C PHE A 67 -2.55 0.85 -10.56
N ASP A 68 -2.89 1.93 -9.85
CA ASP A 68 -2.74 2.05 -8.41
C ASP A 68 -3.63 1.03 -7.67
N LEU A 69 -3.04 0.34 -6.69
CA LEU A 69 -3.69 -0.68 -5.88
C LEU A 69 -4.22 -0.14 -4.55
N HIS A 70 -3.89 1.09 -4.14
CA HIS A 70 -4.41 1.68 -2.91
C HIS A 70 -5.95 1.60 -2.78
N PRO A 71 -6.75 1.84 -3.86
CA PRO A 71 -8.20 1.70 -3.79
C PRO A 71 -8.70 0.27 -3.53
N MET A 72 -7.82 -0.72 -3.58
CA MET A 72 -8.11 -2.14 -3.37
C MET A 72 -7.67 -2.65 -1.99
N LEU A 73 -7.10 -1.78 -1.16
CA LEU A 73 -6.78 -2.12 0.23
C LEU A 73 -8.05 -2.30 1.05
N ARG A 74 -8.08 -3.35 1.86
CA ARG A 74 -9.25 -3.72 2.68
C ARG A 74 -8.80 -4.10 4.07
N THR A 75 -9.60 -3.67 5.02
CA THR A 75 -9.47 -3.95 6.44
C THR A 75 -10.48 -4.98 6.93
N GLY A 76 -11.49 -5.29 6.11
CA GLY A 76 -12.62 -6.13 6.50
C GLY A 76 -13.74 -5.39 7.25
N ASP A 77 -13.57 -4.09 7.57
CA ASP A 77 -14.63 -3.19 8.02
C ASP A 77 -14.71 -1.97 7.07
N ALA A 78 -15.87 -1.76 6.45
CA ALA A 78 -16.06 -0.69 5.48
C ALA A 78 -15.80 0.73 6.03
N ARG A 79 -15.94 0.93 7.35
CA ARG A 79 -15.64 2.21 7.99
C ARG A 79 -14.13 2.44 8.09
N HIS A 80 -13.38 1.42 8.49
CA HIS A 80 -11.92 1.49 8.48
C HIS A 80 -11.38 1.62 7.04
N ASP A 81 -12.00 0.96 6.04
CA ASP A 81 -11.64 1.14 4.63
C ASP A 81 -11.81 2.59 4.18
N ALA A 82 -12.91 3.24 4.57
CA ALA A 82 -13.14 4.66 4.28
C ALA A 82 -12.09 5.56 4.97
N THR A 83 -11.69 5.23 6.19
CA THR A 83 -10.60 5.94 6.90
C THR A 83 -9.26 5.75 6.20
N VAL A 84 -8.92 4.53 5.76
CA VAL A 84 -7.68 4.27 5.00
C VAL A 84 -7.66 5.09 3.71
N VAL A 85 -8.76 5.11 2.95
CA VAL A 85 -8.87 5.96 1.76
C VAL A 85 -8.68 7.44 2.13
N ALA A 86 -9.34 7.92 3.19
CA ALA A 86 -9.19 9.29 3.65
C ALA A 86 -7.74 9.60 4.06
N LEU A 87 -7.03 8.68 4.71
CA LEU A 87 -5.63 8.85 5.10
C LEU A 87 -4.72 8.96 3.88
N LEU A 88 -4.89 8.07 2.91
CA LEU A 88 -4.11 8.06 1.67
C LEU A 88 -4.39 9.29 0.80
N ASP A 89 -5.65 9.76 0.74
CA ASP A 89 -6.02 11.00 0.07
C ASP A 89 -5.52 12.24 0.85
N SER A 90 -5.47 12.17 2.19
CA SER A 90 -5.08 13.27 3.09
C SER A 90 -3.59 13.61 3.08
N LEU A 91 -2.76 12.82 2.39
CA LEU A 91 -1.43 13.28 1.96
C LEU A 91 -1.51 14.58 1.11
N GLN A 92 -2.71 15.03 0.74
CA GLN A 92 -3.01 16.32 0.11
C GLN A 92 -3.92 17.25 0.95
N VAL A 93 -4.48 16.83 2.09
CA VAL A 93 -5.44 17.60 2.93
C VAL A 93 -5.25 17.30 4.43
N GLU A 94 -4.94 18.30 5.26
CA GLU A 94 -4.31 18.15 6.59
C GLU A 94 -5.05 17.31 7.66
N GLN A 95 -6.40 17.27 7.71
CA GLN A 95 -7.07 16.90 8.97
C GLN A 95 -7.03 15.42 9.44
N PRO A 96 -7.26 14.39 8.60
CA PRO A 96 -7.18 13.00 9.06
C PRO A 96 -5.74 12.57 9.37
N TRP A 97 -4.79 13.12 8.61
CA TRP A 97 -3.37 12.81 8.74
C TRP A 97 -2.78 13.31 10.07
N GLU A 98 -3.07 14.56 10.46
CA GLU A 98 -2.55 15.12 11.72
C GLU A 98 -2.95 14.28 12.94
N LEU A 99 -4.19 13.80 12.98
CA LEU A 99 -4.64 12.95 14.07
C LEU A 99 -3.96 11.59 14.03
N PHE A 100 -3.82 10.99 12.84
CA PHE A 100 -3.11 9.72 12.67
C PHE A 100 -1.65 9.83 13.14
N ASP A 101 -0.93 10.83 12.65
CA ASP A 101 0.47 11.14 12.97
C ASP A 101 0.66 11.37 14.48
N THR A 102 -0.26 12.13 15.11
CA THR A 102 -0.24 12.36 16.56
C THR A 102 -0.41 11.06 17.34
N ILE A 103 -1.36 10.20 16.93
CA ILE A 103 -1.67 8.95 17.64
C ILE A 103 -0.51 7.96 17.58
N THR A 104 0.13 7.84 16.42
CA THR A 104 1.28 6.96 16.20
C THR A 104 2.55 7.49 16.87
N ASP A 105 2.85 8.80 16.76
CA ASP A 105 4.09 9.38 17.28
C ASP A 105 4.08 9.52 18.81
N LEU A 106 3.01 10.09 19.36
CA LEU A 106 2.92 10.31 20.81
C LEU A 106 2.42 9.08 21.55
N GLY A 107 1.52 8.34 20.91
CA GLY A 107 0.87 7.19 21.51
C GLY A 107 1.60 5.87 21.33
N GLY A 108 2.57 5.81 20.40
CA GLY A 108 3.29 4.58 20.07
C GLY A 108 2.36 3.46 19.56
N LEU A 109 1.22 3.82 18.98
CA LEU A 109 0.33 2.84 18.36
C LEU A 109 0.88 2.37 17.01
N GLU A 110 0.70 1.08 16.76
CA GLU A 110 0.86 0.51 15.43
C GLU A 110 -0.18 1.10 14.46
N CYS A 111 0.18 1.19 13.18
CA CYS A 111 -0.63 1.86 12.15
C CYS A 111 -2.07 1.34 12.08
N LEU A 112 -2.27 0.02 12.20
CA LEU A 112 -3.59 -0.60 12.16
C LEU A 112 -4.48 -0.24 13.35
N GLU A 113 -3.89 -0.10 14.54
CA GLU A 113 -4.62 0.36 15.71
C GLU A 113 -4.92 1.85 15.63
N ALA A 114 -4.00 2.65 15.08
CA ALA A 114 -4.22 4.06 14.81
C ALA A 114 -5.41 4.28 13.85
N VAL A 115 -5.55 3.47 12.79
CA VAL A 115 -6.73 3.52 11.90
C VAL A 115 -8.04 3.35 12.67
N ARG A 116 -8.09 2.47 13.67
CA ARG A 116 -9.31 2.24 14.49
C ARG A 116 -9.64 3.47 15.33
N VAL A 117 -8.62 4.07 15.96
CA VAL A 117 -8.76 5.28 16.76
C VAL A 117 -9.22 6.46 15.90
N VAL A 118 -8.59 6.66 14.74
CA VAL A 118 -8.98 7.71 13.80
C VAL A 118 -10.41 7.50 13.30
N THR A 119 -10.79 6.26 12.97
CA THR A 119 -12.16 5.96 12.54
C THR A 119 -13.17 6.32 13.65
N HIS A 120 -12.89 5.94 14.88
CA HIS A 120 -13.73 6.27 16.03
C HIS A 120 -13.86 7.78 16.23
N ALA A 121 -12.74 8.51 16.15
CA ALA A 121 -12.73 9.96 16.25
C ALA A 121 -13.57 10.64 15.15
N LEU A 122 -13.46 10.17 13.90
CA LEU A 122 -14.26 10.67 12.78
C LEU A 122 -15.76 10.39 12.97
N ASP A 123 -16.11 9.18 13.42
CA ASP A 123 -17.49 8.80 13.75
C ASP A 123 -18.06 9.70 14.86
N LEU A 124 -17.29 9.97 15.93
CA LEU A 124 -17.67 10.90 17.00
C LEU A 124 -17.85 12.33 16.49
N ARG A 125 -16.88 12.83 15.71
CA ARG A 125 -16.90 14.19 15.15
C ARG A 125 -18.10 14.42 14.24
N SER A 126 -18.50 13.41 13.46
CA SER A 126 -19.69 13.49 12.60
C SER A 126 -21.00 13.67 13.38
N ARG A 127 -21.06 13.18 14.63
CA ARG A 127 -22.26 13.23 15.49
C ARG A 127 -22.24 14.37 16.50
N ALA A 128 -21.07 14.89 16.85
CA ALA A 128 -20.85 15.85 17.95
C ALA A 128 -21.73 17.12 17.86
N ALA A 129 -22.10 17.55 16.65
CA ALA A 129 -22.99 18.71 16.46
C ALA A 129 -24.42 18.49 17.00
N THR A 130 -24.85 17.24 17.13
CA THR A 130 -26.22 16.87 17.53
C THR A 130 -26.29 15.95 18.75
N ASP A 131 -25.16 15.39 19.17
CA ASP A 131 -25.04 14.43 20.25
C ASP A 131 -23.99 14.92 21.28
N PRO A 132 -24.43 15.51 22.42
CA PRO A 132 -23.52 15.98 23.46
C PRO A 132 -22.66 14.87 24.08
N ALA A 133 -23.12 13.61 24.08
CA ALA A 133 -22.32 12.50 24.58
C ALA A 133 -21.17 12.18 23.62
N ALA A 134 -21.44 12.19 22.31
CA ALA A 134 -20.38 12.05 21.30
C ALA A 134 -19.37 13.21 21.35
N ALA A 135 -19.83 14.44 21.60
CA ALA A 135 -18.94 15.59 21.76
C ALA A 135 -18.02 15.43 22.98
N ALA A 136 -18.56 15.03 24.14
CA ALA A 136 -17.78 14.81 25.36
C ALA A 136 -16.78 13.65 25.21
N GLU A 137 -17.18 12.58 24.52
CA GLU A 137 -16.29 11.45 24.24
C GLU A 137 -15.17 11.82 23.26
N LEU A 138 -15.44 12.65 22.24
CA LEU A 138 -14.42 13.17 21.34
C LEU A 138 -13.41 14.04 22.08
N GLU A 139 -13.87 14.95 22.94
CA GLU A 139 -12.99 15.79 23.77
C GLU A 139 -12.10 14.95 24.69
N ALA A 140 -12.66 13.91 25.31
CA ALA A 140 -11.89 12.98 26.15
C ALA A 140 -10.85 12.19 25.33
N LEU A 141 -11.20 11.76 24.11
CA LEU A 141 -10.30 11.07 23.20
C LEU A 141 -9.13 11.97 22.78
N GLU A 142 -9.42 13.20 22.35
CA GLU A 142 -8.40 14.17 21.92
C GLU A 142 -7.47 14.56 23.08
N ALA A 143 -8.01 14.72 24.30
CA ALA A 143 -7.20 14.95 25.50
C ALA A 143 -6.28 13.75 25.82
N ALA A 144 -6.81 12.53 25.77
CA ALA A 144 -6.04 11.32 26.06
C ALA A 144 -4.88 11.13 25.05
N VAL A 145 -5.14 11.33 23.75
CA VAL A 145 -4.11 11.31 22.71
C VAL A 145 -3.04 12.39 22.95
N SER A 146 -3.46 13.60 23.34
CA SER A 146 -2.52 14.69 23.65
C SER A 146 -1.61 14.39 24.85
N ASP A 147 -2.12 13.63 25.83
CA ASP A 147 -1.38 13.16 27.00
C ASP A 147 -0.53 11.91 26.72
N GLY A 148 -0.59 11.35 25.50
CA GLY A 148 0.07 10.09 25.12
C GLY A 148 -0.61 8.83 25.69
N ASP A 149 -1.79 8.95 26.28
CA ASP A 149 -2.60 7.82 26.75
C ASP A 149 -3.61 7.43 25.67
N VAL A 150 -3.20 6.55 24.74
CA VAL A 150 -4.09 6.20 23.64
C VAL A 150 -5.17 5.21 24.10
N PRO A 151 -6.45 5.58 24.02
CA PRO A 151 -7.51 4.71 24.48
C PRO A 151 -7.67 3.50 23.57
N ARG A 152 -7.98 2.36 24.18
CA ARG A 152 -8.36 1.15 23.45
C ARG A 152 -9.74 1.33 22.85
N VAL A 153 -9.82 1.25 21.53
CA VAL A 153 -11.10 1.18 20.82
C VAL A 153 -11.64 -0.25 20.92
N PRO A 154 -12.91 -0.45 21.31
CA PRO A 154 -13.52 -1.78 21.32
C PRO A 154 -13.71 -2.32 19.90
N GLY A 155 -13.73 -3.66 19.75
CA GLY A 155 -13.94 -4.33 18.47
C GLY A 155 -12.84 -5.33 18.11
N PRO A 156 -12.98 -6.04 16.99
CA PRO A 156 -11.92 -6.90 16.48
C PRO A 156 -10.69 -6.07 16.04
N PRO A 157 -9.50 -6.69 16.01
CA PRO A 157 -8.31 -6.07 15.41
C PRO A 157 -8.57 -5.65 13.96
N CYS A 158 -7.95 -4.55 13.55
CA CYS A 158 -7.92 -4.13 12.15
C CYS A 158 -6.84 -4.95 11.43
N ARG A 159 -7.07 -5.24 10.16
CA ARG A 159 -6.09 -5.86 9.24
C ARG A 159 -5.90 -4.96 8.04
N LEU A 160 -4.91 -5.26 7.19
CA LEU A 160 -4.80 -4.63 5.87
C LEU A 160 -4.37 -5.66 4.85
N ASP A 161 -5.24 -5.91 3.88
CA ASP A 161 -5.05 -6.87 2.80
C ASP A 161 -5.36 -6.22 1.45
N LEU A 162 -4.82 -6.78 0.37
CA LEU A 162 -5.26 -6.47 -0.99
C LEU A 162 -6.48 -7.30 -1.39
N ASP A 163 -7.50 -6.64 -1.94
CA ASP A 163 -8.62 -7.29 -2.61
C ASP A 163 -8.17 -7.87 -3.95
N TRP A 164 -7.53 -9.03 -3.92
CA TRP A 164 -7.01 -9.71 -5.10
C TRP A 164 -8.08 -10.03 -6.15
N ALA A 165 -9.35 -10.20 -5.75
CA ALA A 165 -10.45 -10.38 -6.69
C ALA A 165 -10.74 -9.09 -7.48
N ALA A 166 -10.72 -7.93 -6.80
CA ALA A 166 -10.80 -6.64 -7.47
C ALA A 166 -9.58 -6.35 -8.36
N VAL A 167 -8.38 -6.80 -7.95
CA VAL A 167 -7.16 -6.72 -8.78
C VAL A 167 -7.34 -7.54 -10.06
N GLU A 168 -7.75 -8.81 -9.93
CA GLU A 168 -7.96 -9.72 -11.07
C GLU A 168 -8.98 -9.15 -12.07
N ALA A 169 -10.09 -8.61 -11.57
CA ALA A 169 -11.15 -8.03 -12.40
C ALA A 169 -10.67 -6.85 -13.27
N ARG A 170 -9.60 -6.15 -12.86
CA ARG A 170 -9.02 -5.01 -13.59
C ARG A 170 -7.79 -5.38 -14.44
N LEU A 171 -7.26 -6.59 -14.28
CA LEU A 171 -5.99 -6.98 -14.86
C LEU A 171 -6.14 -7.34 -16.35
N PRO A 172 -5.49 -6.62 -17.28
CA PRO A 172 -5.54 -7.00 -18.69
C PRO A 172 -4.68 -8.26 -18.92
N PRO A 173 -5.07 -9.16 -19.83
CA PRO A 173 -4.29 -10.35 -20.11
C PRO A 173 -2.93 -10.00 -20.75
N LEU A 174 -1.92 -10.82 -20.46
CA LEU A 174 -0.62 -10.78 -21.13
C LEU A 174 -0.70 -11.34 -22.55
N ARG A 175 0.32 -11.02 -23.35
CA ARG A 175 0.50 -11.51 -24.71
C ARG A 175 1.81 -12.28 -24.82
N GLU A 176 1.82 -13.33 -25.63
CA GLU A 176 3.06 -14.02 -25.97
C GLU A 176 4.00 -13.11 -26.79
N PRO A 177 5.34 -13.26 -26.63
CA PRO A 177 6.01 -14.20 -25.74
C PRO A 177 6.04 -13.71 -24.28
N LEU A 178 5.73 -14.60 -23.34
CA LEU A 178 5.90 -14.32 -21.90
C LEU A 178 7.38 -14.36 -21.49
N LEU A 179 7.75 -13.57 -20.48
CA LEU A 179 9.07 -13.64 -19.85
C LEU A 179 9.32 -15.05 -19.30
N ARG A 180 10.52 -15.60 -19.45
CA ARG A 180 10.85 -16.96 -18.97
C ARG A 180 11.68 -16.92 -17.69
N PRO A 181 11.60 -17.96 -16.84
CA PRO A 181 12.46 -18.06 -15.66
C PRO A 181 13.95 -17.96 -16.03
N GLY A 182 14.69 -17.12 -15.29
CA GLY A 182 16.12 -16.87 -15.51
C GLY A 182 16.47 -15.96 -16.68
N GLU A 183 15.51 -15.59 -17.55
CA GLU A 183 15.75 -14.59 -18.59
C GLU A 183 15.59 -13.18 -18.01
N PRO A 184 16.60 -12.29 -18.15
CA PRO A 184 16.43 -10.89 -17.78
C PRO A 184 15.48 -10.19 -18.77
N THR A 185 14.73 -9.22 -18.28
CA THR A 185 14.02 -8.25 -19.12
C THR A 185 14.45 -6.84 -18.77
N THR A 186 14.64 -6.02 -19.80
CA THR A 186 14.69 -4.57 -19.66
C THR A 186 13.29 -4.01 -19.86
N VAL A 187 12.86 -3.13 -18.97
CA VAL A 187 11.57 -2.45 -19.07
C VAL A 187 11.82 -1.04 -19.54
N THR A 188 11.20 -0.69 -20.66
CA THR A 188 11.20 0.68 -21.19
C THR A 188 9.81 1.28 -21.02
N TRP A 189 9.69 2.61 -20.98
CA TRP A 189 8.41 3.29 -20.90
C TRP A 189 8.38 4.51 -21.83
N THR A 190 7.18 4.98 -22.12
CA THR A 190 6.94 6.23 -22.87
C THR A 190 6.46 7.31 -21.91
N ASP A 191 6.39 8.56 -22.34
CA ASP A 191 5.82 9.63 -21.50
C ASP A 191 4.38 9.32 -21.05
N ALA A 192 3.60 8.65 -21.91
CA ALA A 192 2.22 8.26 -21.62
C ALA A 192 2.10 7.12 -20.59
N THR A 193 3.20 6.38 -20.36
CA THR A 193 3.26 5.23 -19.48
C THR A 193 4.38 5.35 -18.46
N ALA A 194 4.91 6.55 -18.24
CA ALA A 194 6.03 6.73 -17.33
C ALA A 194 5.57 6.41 -15.90
N PRO A 195 6.34 5.60 -15.14
CA PRO A 195 6.06 5.38 -13.72
C PRO A 195 6.05 6.71 -12.95
N PRO A 196 5.39 6.80 -11.78
CA PRO A 196 5.48 7.97 -10.91
C PRO A 196 6.94 8.38 -10.62
N PRO A 197 7.22 9.66 -10.33
CA PRO A 197 8.60 10.14 -10.09
C PRO A 197 9.35 9.39 -8.98
N ASP A 198 8.61 8.85 -8.01
CA ASP A 198 9.04 8.08 -6.84
C ASP A 198 9.11 6.57 -7.07
N SER A 199 8.76 6.09 -8.27
CA SER A 199 8.86 4.68 -8.64
C SER A 199 10.32 4.23 -8.80
N TYR A 200 10.64 3.09 -8.20
CA TYR A 200 11.93 2.41 -8.35
C TYR A 200 12.14 1.76 -9.71
N LEU A 201 11.08 1.59 -10.52
CA LEU A 201 11.24 1.19 -11.92
C LEU A 201 12.09 2.19 -12.72
N ARG A 202 12.19 3.45 -12.27
CA ARG A 202 13.06 4.47 -12.87
C ARG A 202 14.55 4.27 -12.55
N HIS A 203 14.87 3.36 -11.64
CA HIS A 203 16.22 3.13 -11.11
C HIS A 203 16.79 1.75 -11.48
N THR A 204 16.07 0.95 -12.26
CA THR A 204 16.56 -0.34 -12.76
C THR A 204 16.36 -0.49 -14.26
N ASP A 205 17.37 -1.05 -14.91
CA ASP A 205 17.33 -1.43 -16.32
C ASP A 205 17.04 -2.92 -16.52
N VAL A 206 17.06 -3.73 -15.44
CA VAL A 206 16.96 -5.19 -15.52
C VAL A 206 16.10 -5.76 -14.41
N LEU A 207 15.14 -6.59 -14.78
CA LEU A 207 14.28 -7.35 -13.88
C LEU A 207 14.27 -8.83 -14.26
N TYR A 208 13.98 -9.69 -13.30
CA TYR A 208 13.79 -11.12 -13.45
C TYR A 208 12.43 -11.54 -12.90
N LEU A 209 11.88 -12.66 -13.39
CA LEU A 209 10.74 -13.31 -12.72
C LEU A 209 11.09 -13.66 -11.27
N GLY A 210 10.18 -13.34 -10.36
CA GLY A 210 10.38 -13.45 -8.92
C GLY A 210 10.45 -12.08 -8.25
N PHE A 211 11.26 -11.98 -7.20
CA PHE A 211 11.40 -10.77 -6.39
C PHE A 211 12.69 -10.03 -6.77
N ASN A 212 12.58 -8.72 -6.99
CA ASN A 212 13.68 -7.84 -7.33
C ASN A 212 13.76 -6.74 -6.26
N ASP A 213 14.80 -6.78 -5.44
CA ASP A 213 15.16 -5.73 -4.49
C ASP A 213 16.04 -4.72 -5.25
N VAL A 214 15.36 -3.76 -5.89
CA VAL A 214 16.01 -2.77 -6.76
C VAL A 214 16.95 -1.87 -5.98
N GLU A 215 16.63 -1.58 -4.72
CA GLU A 215 17.48 -0.75 -3.86
C GLU A 215 18.83 -1.40 -3.59
N ALA A 216 18.84 -2.68 -3.19
CA ALA A 216 20.08 -3.40 -2.89
C ALA A 216 20.71 -4.04 -4.14
N GLY A 217 20.04 -3.97 -5.30
CA GLY A 217 20.47 -4.65 -6.53
C GLY A 217 20.45 -6.18 -6.41
N ARG A 218 19.54 -6.74 -5.60
CA ARG A 218 19.42 -8.18 -5.36
C ARG A 218 18.18 -8.75 -6.05
N HIS A 219 18.21 -10.03 -6.38
CA HIS A 219 17.10 -10.73 -7.01
C HIS A 219 16.96 -12.15 -6.45
N GLU A 220 15.71 -12.56 -6.23
CA GLU A 220 15.33 -13.94 -5.91
C GLU A 220 14.53 -14.47 -7.10
N LEU A 221 15.14 -15.40 -7.83
CA LEU A 221 14.58 -15.95 -9.06
C LEU A 221 13.44 -16.93 -8.76
N GLU A 222 12.38 -16.88 -9.58
CA GLU A 222 11.41 -17.96 -9.66
C GLU A 222 12.12 -19.26 -10.07
N ALA A 223 11.86 -20.36 -9.34
CA ALA A 223 12.42 -21.66 -9.68
C ALA A 223 11.90 -22.12 -11.05
N ALA A 224 12.79 -22.67 -11.88
CA ALA A 224 12.39 -23.29 -13.14
C ALA A 224 11.55 -24.54 -12.84
N SER A 225 10.22 -24.41 -12.96
CA SER A 225 9.25 -25.50 -12.88
C SER A 225 9.20 -26.32 -14.16
#